data_AF-A0AAV4G7B4-F1
#
_entry.id   AF-A0AAV4G7B4-F1
#
_cell.length_a   1.000
_cell.length_b   1.000
_cell.length_c   1.000
_cell.angle_alpha   90.00
_cell.angle_beta   90.00
_cell.angle_gamma   90.00
#
_symmetry.space_group_name_H-M   'P 1'
#
loop_
_entity.id
_entity.type
_entity.pdbx_description
1 polymer ?
#
loop_
_entity_poly.entity_id
_entity_poly.type
_entity_poly.pdbx_seq_one_letter_code
_entity_poly.pdbx_strand_id
1 'polypeptide(L)'
;MTTREEIVQQADLLGYRGEKREEYLKQEFKVLAERAAAARKEELEAERAAKKEEAERAARKEELEAERAAKIELEKMRLETEMKMLQAKIQAGIVKEETVGNASRYNDASAKHPKLPHFQDGKDDLDIWLTRFERFAESNSWSRDKWS
;
A
#
# COMPACT_ATOMS: atom_id res chain seq x y z
N MET A 1 -36.08 30.36 6.89
CA MET A 1 -37.03 29.97 5.82
C MET A 1 -38.38 30.52 6.23
N THR A 2 -39.07 31.22 5.33
CA THR A 2 -40.39 31.79 5.65
C THR A 2 -41.39 30.68 5.92
N THR A 3 -42.06 30.71 7.06
CA THR A 3 -43.02 29.67 7.45
C THR A 3 -44.44 30.01 6.97
N ARG A 4 -45.33 29.01 6.97
CA ARG A 4 -46.75 29.27 6.63
C ARG A 4 -47.40 30.28 7.56
N GLU A 5 -47.04 30.26 8.84
CA GLU A 5 -47.58 31.17 9.86
C GLU A 5 -47.09 32.61 9.63
N GLU A 6 -45.82 32.78 9.27
CA GLU A 6 -45.26 34.09 8.91
C GLU A 6 -45.96 34.69 7.69
N ILE A 7 -46.26 33.89 6.66
CA ILE A 7 -46.99 34.35 5.47
C ILE A 7 -48.40 34.86 5.84
N VAL A 8 -49.08 34.17 6.76
CA VAL A 8 -50.40 34.57 7.26
C VAL A 8 -50.33 35.88 8.04
N GLN A 9 -49.37 36.01 8.96
CA GLN A 9 -49.15 37.24 9.71
C GLN A 9 -48.79 38.42 8.79
N GLN A 10 -48.00 38.16 7.74
CA GLN A 10 -47.62 39.17 6.76
C GLN A 10 -48.82 39.69 5.97
N ALA A 11 -49.76 38.80 5.59
CA ALA A 11 -51.00 39.20 4.94
C ALA A 11 -51.86 40.10 5.84
N ASP A 12 -51.90 39.81 7.14
CA ASP A 12 -52.64 40.58 8.13
C ASP A 12 -51.98 41.95 8.40
N LEU A 13 -50.64 41.99 8.48
CA LEU A 13 -49.85 43.23 8.62
C LEU A 13 -49.97 44.16 7.40
N LEU A 14 -50.08 43.59 6.20
CA LEU A 14 -50.33 44.34 4.96
C LEU A 14 -51.78 44.82 4.82
N GLY A 15 -52.65 44.48 5.78
CA GLY A 15 -54.05 44.89 5.80
C GLY A 15 -54.89 44.24 4.70
N TYR A 16 -54.45 43.13 4.10
CA TYR A 16 -55.22 42.43 3.09
C TYR A 16 -56.44 41.76 3.72
N ARG A 17 -57.60 41.89 3.07
CA ARG A 17 -58.87 41.27 3.49
C ARG A 17 -59.63 40.70 2.29
N GLY A 18 -60.53 39.76 2.56
CA GLY A 18 -61.36 39.11 1.54
C GLY A 18 -60.52 38.45 0.45
N GLU A 19 -60.95 38.61 -0.80
CA GLU A 19 -60.32 38.00 -1.99
C GLU A 19 -58.83 38.36 -2.12
N LYS A 20 -58.45 39.61 -1.81
CA LYS A 20 -57.05 40.06 -1.89
C LYS A 20 -56.13 39.30 -0.93
N ARG A 21 -56.65 38.92 0.25
CA ARG A 21 -55.90 38.11 1.23
C ARG A 21 -55.75 36.68 0.74
N GLU A 22 -56.83 36.09 0.23
CA GLU A 22 -56.82 34.73 -0.28
C GLU A 22 -55.87 34.57 -1.47
N GLU A 23 -55.86 35.54 -2.39
CA GLU A 23 -54.97 35.52 -3.54
C GLU A 23 -53.49 35.63 -3.13
N TYR A 24 -53.17 36.52 -2.19
CA TYR A 24 -51.82 36.64 -1.63
C TYR A 24 -51.36 35.32 -0.98
N LEU A 25 -52.17 34.74 -0.08
CA LEU A 25 -51.83 33.49 0.60
C LEU A 25 -51.66 32.34 -0.40
N LYS A 26 -52.51 32.27 -1.42
CA LYS A 26 -52.43 31.26 -2.47
C LYS A 26 -51.14 31.38 -3.27
N GLN A 27 -50.72 32.59 -3.64
CA GLN A 27 -49.47 32.84 -4.34
C GLN A 27 -48.26 32.49 -3.48
N GLU A 28 -48.20 32.97 -2.24
CA GLU A 28 -47.07 32.72 -1.35
C GLU A 28 -46.93 31.24 -0.96
N PHE A 29 -48.04 30.55 -0.68
CA PHE A 29 -47.99 29.11 -0.42
C PHE A 29 -47.59 28.30 -1.65
N LYS A 30 -47.95 28.75 -2.86
CA LYS A 30 -47.49 28.12 -4.11
C LYS A 30 -45.97 28.26 -4.22
N VAL A 31 -45.42 29.46 -4.01
CA VAL A 31 -43.97 29.70 -4.03
C VAL A 31 -43.26 28.87 -2.96
N LEU A 32 -43.80 28.79 -1.74
CA LEU A 32 -43.24 27.98 -0.66
C LEU A 32 -43.22 26.49 -1.02
N ALA A 33 -44.30 25.98 -1.63
CA ALA A 33 -44.39 24.60 -2.08
C ALA A 33 -43.41 24.28 -3.21
N GLU A 34 -43.27 25.19 -4.19
CA GLU A 34 -42.31 25.05 -5.30
C GLU A 34 -40.86 25.04 -4.78
N ARG A 35 -40.52 25.92 -3.84
CA ARG A 35 -39.20 25.94 -3.18
C ARG A 35 -38.93 24.65 -2.40
N ALA A 36 -39.92 24.15 -1.66
CA ALA A 36 -39.78 22.89 -0.94
C ALA A 36 -39.61 21.70 -1.89
N ALA A 37 -40.33 21.69 -3.02
CA ALA A 37 -40.18 20.67 -4.06
C ALA A 37 -38.81 20.74 -4.74
N ALA A 38 -38.32 21.94 -5.04
CA ALA A 38 -36.98 22.17 -5.61
C ALA A 38 -35.88 21.68 -4.67
N ALA A 39 -35.96 22.03 -3.37
CA ALA A 39 -34.99 21.58 -2.37
C ALA A 39 -34.96 20.05 -2.23
N ARG A 40 -36.12 19.39 -2.22
CA ARG A 40 -36.18 17.91 -2.20
C ARG A 40 -35.58 17.28 -3.45
N LYS A 41 -35.79 17.90 -4.61
CA LYS A 41 -35.21 17.42 -5.86
C LYS A 41 -33.69 17.56 -5.86
N GLU A 42 -33.18 18.70 -5.39
CA GLU A 42 -31.74 18.94 -5.24
C GLU A 42 -31.10 17.96 -4.25
N GLU A 43 -31.74 17.71 -3.11
CA GLU A 43 -31.28 16.73 -2.12
C GLU A 43 -31.21 15.31 -2.73
N LEU A 44 -32.25 14.89 -3.46
CA LEU A 44 -32.26 13.60 -4.14
C LEU A 44 -31.19 13.51 -5.24
N GLU A 45 -30.95 14.59 -5.98
CA GLU A 45 -29.90 14.63 -6.99
C GLU A 45 -28.51 14.59 -6.34
N ALA A 46 -28.30 15.28 -5.23
CA ALA A 46 -27.07 15.24 -4.44
C ALA A 46 -26.81 13.84 -3.87
N GLU A 47 -27.84 13.18 -3.31
CA GLU A 47 -27.75 11.80 -2.82
C GLU A 47 -27.37 10.83 -3.95
N ARG A 48 -28.03 10.97 -5.11
CA ARG A 48 -27.71 10.15 -6.29
C ARG A 48 -26.29 10.40 -6.80
N ALA A 49 -25.84 11.65 -6.81
CA ALA A 49 -24.48 12.00 -7.21
C ALA A 49 -23.45 11.40 -6.24
N ALA A 50 -23.66 11.53 -4.93
CA ALA A 50 -22.80 10.95 -3.90
C ALA A 50 -22.73 9.41 -4.02
N LYS A 51 -23.88 8.75 -4.21
CA LYS A 51 -23.94 7.30 -4.40
C LYS A 51 -23.21 6.83 -5.67
N LYS A 52 -23.33 7.60 -6.76
CA LYS A 52 -22.62 7.30 -8.02
C LYS A 52 -21.11 7.45 -7.85
N GLU A 53 -20.67 8.52 -7.18
CA GLU A 53 -19.25 8.74 -6.90
C GLU A 53 -18.66 7.65 -6.00
N GLU A 54 -19.40 7.22 -4.97
CA GLU A 54 -18.99 6.12 -4.10
C GLU A 54 -18.85 4.81 -4.89
N ALA A 55 -19.83 4.48 -5.73
CA ALA A 55 -19.79 3.30 -6.58
C ALA A 55 -18.61 3.33 -7.57
N GLU A 56 -18.31 4.48 -8.16
CA GLU A 56 -17.16 4.64 -9.06
C GLU A 56 -15.83 4.47 -8.31
N ARG A 57 -15.71 5.06 -7.11
CA ARG A 57 -14.54 4.86 -6.25
C ARG A 57 -14.36 3.40 -5.84
N ALA A 58 -15.45 2.69 -5.54
CA ALA A 58 -15.41 1.27 -5.20
C ALA A 58 -14.96 0.44 -6.40
N ALA A 59 -15.55 0.66 -7.58
CA ALA A 59 -15.17 -0.03 -8.82
C ALA A 59 -13.70 0.21 -9.19
N ARG A 60 -13.20 1.44 -9.04
CA ARG A 60 -11.79 1.76 -9.30
C ARG A 60 -10.83 1.06 -8.33
N LYS A 61 -11.23 0.90 -7.07
CA LYS A 61 -10.43 0.14 -6.09
C LYS A 61 -10.40 -1.33 -6.44
N GLU A 62 -11.55 -1.90 -6.78
CA GLU A 62 -11.67 -3.30 -7.19
C GLU A 62 -10.83 -3.59 -8.45
N GLU A 63 -10.86 -2.71 -9.45
CA GLU A 63 -10.05 -2.82 -10.66
C GLU A 63 -8.55 -2.79 -10.34
N LEU A 64 -8.10 -1.87 -9.48
CA LEU A 64 -6.70 -1.78 -9.07
C LEU A 64 -6.25 -3.02 -8.28
N GLU A 65 -7.12 -3.57 -7.42
CA GLU A 65 -6.84 -4.80 -6.68
C GLU A 65 -6.77 -6.01 -7.61
N ALA A 66 -7.68 -6.11 -8.59
CA ALA A 66 -7.66 -7.15 -9.61
C ALA A 66 -6.39 -7.07 -10.47
N GLU A 67 -5.97 -5.87 -10.88
CA GLU A 67 -4.72 -5.66 -11.64
C GLU A 67 -3.49 -6.10 -10.82
N ARG A 68 -3.45 -5.75 -9.52
CA ARG A 68 -2.38 -6.17 -8.62
C ARG A 68 -2.35 -7.69 -8.44
N ALA A 69 -3.51 -8.30 -8.23
CA ALA A 69 -3.63 -9.75 -8.12
C ALA A 69 -3.16 -10.45 -9.41
N ALA A 70 -3.55 -9.95 -10.57
CA ALA A 70 -3.12 -10.49 -11.86
C ALA A 70 -1.60 -10.37 -12.08
N LYS A 71 -0.98 -9.26 -11.66
CA LYS A 71 0.49 -9.10 -11.73
C LYS A 71 1.22 -10.09 -10.82
N ILE A 72 0.76 -10.24 -9.58
CA ILE A 72 1.33 -11.20 -8.63
C ILE A 72 1.22 -12.63 -9.18
N GLU A 73 0.07 -12.98 -9.74
CA GLU A 73 -0.15 -14.31 -10.31
C GLU A 73 0.75 -14.58 -11.52
N LEU A 74 0.90 -13.60 -12.41
CA LEU A 74 1.81 -13.69 -13.55
C LEU A 74 3.27 -13.87 -13.10
N GLU A 75 3.69 -13.12 -12.08
CA GLU A 75 5.04 -13.24 -11.51
C GLU A 75 5.27 -14.62 -10.89
N LYS A 76 4.31 -15.16 -10.15
CA LYS A 76 4.37 -16.53 -9.63
C LYS A 76 4.52 -17.56 -10.75
N MET A 77 3.70 -17.48 -11.80
CA MET A 77 3.82 -18.39 -12.94
C MET A 77 5.20 -18.29 -13.61
N ARG A 78 5.74 -17.07 -13.74
CA ARG A 78 7.08 -16.86 -14.28
C ARG A 78 8.15 -17.50 -13.41
N LEU A 79 8.12 -17.30 -12.10
CA LEU A 79 9.06 -17.91 -11.17
C LEU A 79 8.95 -19.44 -11.18
N GLU A 80 7.73 -19.99 -11.22
CA GLU A 80 7.51 -21.44 -11.31
C GLU A 80 8.07 -22.04 -12.61
N THR A 81 7.86 -21.37 -13.74
CA THR A 81 8.42 -21.83 -15.03
C THR A 81 9.95 -21.75 -15.04
N GLU A 82 10.53 -20.70 -14.47
CA GLU A 82 11.98 -20.57 -14.31
C GLU A 82 12.57 -21.66 -13.42
N MET A 83 11.95 -21.94 -12.27
CA MET A 83 12.33 -23.03 -11.38
C MET A 83 12.26 -24.39 -12.07
N LYS A 84 11.17 -24.67 -12.81
CA LYS A 84 11.03 -25.92 -13.59
C LYS A 84 12.10 -26.04 -14.66
N MET A 85 12.44 -24.95 -15.37
CA MET A 85 13.52 -24.94 -16.36
C MET A 85 14.88 -25.19 -15.72
N LEU A 86 15.18 -24.56 -14.57
CA LEU A 86 16.42 -24.81 -13.84
C LEU A 86 16.52 -26.26 -13.37
N GLN A 87 15.45 -26.81 -12.80
CA GLN A 87 15.41 -28.20 -12.37
C GLN A 87 15.64 -29.16 -13.56
N ALA A 88 15.01 -28.91 -14.71
CA ALA A 88 15.22 -29.69 -15.92
C ALA A 88 16.66 -29.58 -16.43
N LYS A 89 17.29 -28.39 -16.39
CA LYS A 89 18.69 -28.19 -16.78
C LYS A 89 19.67 -28.92 -15.83
N ILE A 90 19.39 -28.95 -14.52
CA ILE A 90 20.16 -29.71 -13.54
C ILE A 90 20.02 -31.22 -13.82
N GLN A 91 18.79 -31.70 -14.03
CA GLN A 91 18.53 -33.11 -14.32
C GLN A 91 19.13 -33.57 -15.64
N ALA A 92 19.17 -32.70 -16.65
CA ALA A 92 19.82 -32.96 -17.94
C ALA A 92 21.36 -32.85 -17.88
N GLY A 93 21.96 -32.50 -16.74
CA GLY A 93 23.41 -32.33 -16.59
C GLY A 93 24.00 -31.17 -17.41
N ILE A 94 23.15 -30.24 -17.86
CA ILE A 94 23.54 -29.07 -18.67
C ILE A 94 24.14 -27.98 -17.77
N VAL A 95 23.65 -27.86 -16.53
CA VAL A 95 24.38 -27.12 -15.49
C VAL A 95 25.48 -28.03 -14.99
N LYS A 96 26.66 -27.96 -15.64
CA LYS A 96 27.89 -28.32 -14.95
C LYS A 96 28.03 -27.36 -13.78
N GLU A 97 28.07 -27.92 -12.59
CA GLU A 97 28.55 -27.25 -11.40
C GLU A 97 29.91 -26.59 -11.72
N GLU A 98 29.91 -25.31 -12.11
CA GLU A 98 31.11 -24.47 -12.20
C GLU A 98 31.58 -24.07 -10.79
N THR A 99 31.54 -25.01 -9.86
CA THR A 99 32.33 -25.02 -8.63
C THR A 99 33.17 -26.30 -8.59
N VAL A 100 33.84 -26.61 -9.71
CA VAL A 100 35.09 -27.36 -9.70
C VAL A 100 36.24 -26.40 -9.99
N GLY A 101 36.36 -25.38 -9.12
CA GLY A 101 37.62 -24.68 -8.89
C GLY A 101 38.49 -25.49 -7.93
N ASN A 102 39.06 -26.60 -8.43
CA ASN A 102 40.22 -27.26 -7.84
C ASN A 102 40.10 -27.79 -6.39
N ALA A 103 39.07 -28.58 -6.09
CA ALA A 103 38.94 -29.33 -4.83
C ALA A 103 39.72 -30.67 -4.82
N SER A 104 40.89 -30.73 -5.46
CA SER A 104 41.80 -31.88 -5.41
C SER A 104 43.21 -31.40 -5.11
N ARG A 105 43.52 -31.27 -3.80
CA ARG A 105 44.86 -31.26 -3.14
C ARG A 105 44.98 -30.42 -1.87
N TYR A 106 43.89 -29.95 -1.26
CA TYR A 106 43.93 -29.43 0.11
C TYR A 106 42.82 -30.06 0.93
N ASN A 107 42.92 -31.38 1.10
CA ASN A 107 42.20 -32.05 2.16
C ASN A 107 42.87 -31.68 3.48
N ASP A 108 42.05 -31.18 4.40
CA ASP A 108 42.19 -31.36 5.84
C ASP A 108 43.15 -30.44 6.60
N ALA A 109 42.72 -29.21 6.79
CA ALA A 109 42.78 -28.61 8.12
C ALA A 109 41.48 -27.84 8.32
N SER A 110 40.56 -28.38 9.13
CA SER A 110 39.53 -27.55 9.74
C SER A 110 40.24 -26.35 10.36
N ALA A 111 39.99 -25.16 9.82
CA ALA A 111 40.52 -23.92 10.36
C ALA A 111 39.96 -23.81 11.79
N LYS A 112 40.75 -24.21 12.79
CA LYS A 112 40.34 -24.21 14.20
C LYS A 112 39.90 -22.79 14.53
N HIS A 113 38.66 -22.63 14.99
CA HIS A 113 38.12 -21.33 15.36
C HIS A 113 39.15 -20.59 16.23
N PRO A 114 39.51 -19.34 15.91
CA PRO A 114 40.40 -18.56 16.73
C PRO A 114 39.90 -18.52 18.16
N LYS A 115 40.73 -18.95 19.12
CA LYS A 115 40.45 -18.80 20.56
C LYS A 115 40.72 -17.36 21.00
N LEU A 116 40.34 -16.39 20.15
CA LEU A 116 40.50 -14.98 20.44
C LEU A 116 39.33 -14.55 21.34
N PRO A 117 39.57 -13.65 22.31
CA PRO A 117 38.50 -13.01 23.04
C PRO A 117 37.52 -12.34 22.07
N HIS A 118 36.21 -12.45 22.37
CA HIS A 118 35.18 -11.72 21.64
C HIS A 118 35.46 -10.22 21.72
N PHE A 119 35.33 -9.53 20.58
CA PHE A 119 35.48 -8.08 20.53
C PHE A 119 34.34 -7.39 21.29
N GLN A 120 34.68 -6.46 22.19
CA GLN A 120 33.73 -5.63 22.92
C GLN A 120 33.73 -4.21 22.37
N ASP A 121 32.67 -3.86 21.64
CA ASP A 121 32.50 -2.52 21.06
C ASP A 121 32.50 -1.45 22.17
N GLY A 122 33.28 -0.38 21.97
CA GLY A 122 33.50 0.70 22.92
C GLY A 122 34.53 0.45 24.04
N LYS A 123 35.06 -0.78 24.18
CA LYS A 123 36.09 -1.12 25.17
C LYS A 123 37.39 -1.61 24.56
N ASP A 124 37.28 -2.40 23.50
CA ASP A 124 38.44 -2.90 22.77
C ASP A 124 38.77 -1.97 21.60
N ASP A 125 40.07 -1.76 21.37
CA ASP A 125 40.55 -1.06 20.18
C ASP A 125 40.52 -2.01 18.97
N LEU A 126 39.81 -1.59 17.92
CA LEU A 126 39.58 -2.37 16.71
C LEU A 126 40.90 -2.75 16.02
N ASP A 127 41.86 -1.83 15.94
CA ASP A 127 43.13 -2.05 15.25
C ASP A 127 43.97 -3.10 16.00
N ILE A 128 43.93 -3.06 17.33
CA ILE A 128 44.62 -4.02 18.20
C ILE A 128 43.96 -5.40 18.09
N TRP A 129 42.63 -5.47 18.05
CA TRP A 129 41.91 -6.73 17.92
C TRP A 129 42.15 -7.38 16.56
N LEU A 130 42.09 -6.60 15.47
CA LEU A 130 42.42 -7.06 14.11
C LEU A 130 43.85 -7.61 14.07
N THR A 131 44.84 -6.88 14.55
CA THR A 131 46.25 -7.34 14.58
C THR A 131 46.40 -8.71 15.26
N ARG A 132 45.64 -8.99 16.33
CA ARG A 132 45.66 -10.29 17.01
C ARG A 132 45.03 -11.40 16.17
N PHE A 133 43.96 -11.07 15.44
CA PHE A 133 43.33 -11.96 14.48
C PHE A 133 44.27 -12.32 13.33
N GLU A 134 44.92 -11.33 12.73
CA GLU A 134 45.89 -11.54 11.63
C GLU A 134 47.03 -12.46 12.08
N ARG A 135 47.62 -12.18 13.25
CA ARG A 135 48.67 -13.03 13.84
C ARG A 135 48.21 -14.46 14.07
N PHE A 136 46.95 -14.65 14.49
CA PHE A 136 46.39 -15.98 14.67
C PHE A 136 46.22 -16.69 13.33
N ALA A 137 45.68 -16.00 12.33
CA ALA A 137 45.48 -16.54 10.99
C ALA A 137 46.82 -16.92 10.33
N GLU A 138 47.85 -16.07 10.45
CA GLU A 138 49.21 -16.35 9.98
C GLU A 138 49.85 -17.54 10.72
N SER A 139 49.75 -17.59 12.05
CA SER A 139 50.30 -18.69 12.86
C SER A 139 49.63 -20.03 12.59
N ASN A 140 48.38 -20.02 12.10
CA ASN A 140 47.65 -21.22 11.69
C ASN A 140 47.72 -21.47 10.17
N SER A 141 48.59 -20.76 9.45
CA SER A 141 48.80 -20.89 8.01
C SER A 141 47.52 -20.73 7.19
N TRP A 142 46.62 -19.83 7.61
CA TRP A 142 45.44 -19.50 6.82
C TRP A 142 45.85 -18.67 5.60
N SER A 143 45.35 -19.05 4.42
CA SER A 143 45.60 -18.27 3.20
C SER A 143 45.02 -16.86 3.37
N ARG A 144 45.81 -15.82 3.06
CA ARG A 144 45.37 -14.42 3.17
C ARG A 144 44.11 -14.16 2.33
N ASP A 145 44.01 -14.76 1.15
CA ASP A 145 42.84 -14.66 0.27
C ASP A 145 41.52 -15.15 0.93
N LYS A 146 41.59 -15.87 2.05
CA LYS A 146 40.42 -16.35 2.78
C LYS A 146 39.96 -15.44 3.92
N TRP A 147 40.76 -14.46 4.35
CA TRP A 147 40.45 -13.66 5.55
C TRP A 147 40.81 -12.17 5.50
N SER A 148 41.62 -11.71 4.54
CA SER A 148 41.97 -10.29 4.34
C SER A 148 41.03 -9.59 3.36
#